data_AF-A0A919R145-F1
#
_entry.id   AF-A0A919R145-F1
#
_cell.length_a   1.000
_cell.length_b   1.000
_cell.length_c   1.000
_cell.angle_alpha   90.00
_cell.angle_beta   90.00
_cell.angle_gamma   90.00
#
_symmetry.space_group_name_H-M   'P 1'
#
loop_
_entity.id
_entity.type
_entity.pdbx_description
1 polymer ?
#
loop_
_entity_poly.entity_id
_entity_poly.type
_entity_poly.pdbx_seq_one_letter_code
_entity_poly.pdbx_strand_id
1 'polypeptide(L)'
;MSQPQEPSISRPTTARSRPTWRKVARVVVAAVLILLGALWTLQGTGILRIEPIMCVADCRPVTGGSAGWTVAGLVTLAIGLLVLLRPRRR
;
A
#
# COMPACT_ATOMS: atom_id res chain seq x y z
N MET A 1 -8.02 -30.53 -59.49
CA MET A 1 -7.11 -29.67 -58.71
C MET A 1 -7.96 -28.73 -57.89
N SER A 2 -8.25 -29.09 -56.65
CA SER A 2 -9.07 -28.29 -55.72
C SER A 2 -8.20 -28.00 -54.51
N GLN A 3 -7.93 -26.72 -54.26
CA GLN A 3 -7.19 -26.25 -53.09
C GLN A 3 -8.07 -26.40 -51.83
N PRO A 4 -7.54 -26.86 -50.68
CA PRO A 4 -8.26 -26.83 -49.41
C PRO A 4 -8.22 -25.42 -48.81
N GLN A 5 -9.38 -24.91 -48.37
CA GLN A 5 -9.49 -23.68 -47.59
C GLN A 5 -9.12 -23.97 -46.13
N GLU A 6 -7.96 -23.50 -45.67
CA GLU A 6 -7.60 -23.49 -44.25
C GLU A 6 -8.47 -22.44 -43.50
N PRO A 7 -9.07 -22.81 -42.34
CA PRO A 7 -9.79 -21.86 -41.51
C PRO A 7 -8.80 -20.91 -40.83
N SER A 8 -8.96 -19.61 -41.09
CA SER A 8 -8.19 -18.53 -40.45
C SER A 8 -8.50 -18.46 -38.95
N ILE A 9 -7.74 -19.22 -38.14
CA ILE A 9 -7.75 -19.12 -36.69
C ILE A 9 -7.09 -17.79 -36.31
N SER A 10 -7.92 -16.77 -36.17
CA SER A 10 -7.56 -15.45 -35.65
C SER A 10 -7.17 -15.60 -34.18
N ARG A 11 -5.88 -15.80 -33.89
CA ARG A 11 -5.39 -15.80 -32.50
C ARG A 11 -5.73 -14.45 -31.87
N PRO A 12 -6.42 -14.39 -30.73
CA PRO A 12 -6.50 -13.15 -29.97
C PRO A 12 -5.08 -12.85 -29.48
N THR A 13 -4.41 -11.92 -30.15
CA THR A 13 -3.26 -11.20 -29.58
C THR A 13 -3.77 -10.48 -28.35
N THR A 14 -3.74 -11.17 -27.21
CA THR A 14 -3.88 -10.56 -25.91
C THR A 14 -2.68 -9.66 -25.73
N ALA A 15 -2.85 -8.41 -26.16
CA ALA A 15 -1.91 -7.33 -25.93
C ALA A 15 -1.78 -7.17 -24.42
N ARG A 16 -0.81 -7.88 -23.84
CA ARG A 16 -0.46 -7.75 -22.43
C ARG A 16 0.11 -6.36 -22.27
N SER A 17 -0.75 -5.41 -21.88
CA SER A 17 -0.34 -4.04 -21.61
C SER A 17 0.69 -4.09 -20.49
N ARG A 18 1.97 -4.00 -20.84
CA ARG A 18 3.03 -3.94 -19.85
C ARG A 18 2.76 -2.67 -19.05
N PRO A 19 2.46 -2.77 -17.74
CA PRO A 19 2.32 -1.58 -16.95
C PRO A 19 3.67 -0.87 -17.01
N THR A 20 3.70 0.35 -17.56
CA THR A 20 4.92 1.16 -17.60
C THR A 20 5.52 1.13 -16.20
N TRP A 21 6.76 0.65 -16.05
CA TRP A 21 7.39 0.39 -14.75
C TRP A 21 7.23 1.54 -13.74
N ARG A 22 7.21 2.79 -14.23
CA ARG A 22 6.94 4.02 -13.46
C ARG A 22 5.57 4.01 -12.76
N LYS A 23 4.53 3.47 -13.41
CA LYS A 23 3.19 3.29 -12.82
C LYS A 23 3.23 2.24 -11.71
N VAL A 24 3.89 1.10 -11.95
CA VAL A 24 4.02 0.03 -10.94
C VAL A 24 4.76 0.55 -9.73
N ALA A 25 5.93 1.17 -9.92
CA ALA A 25 6.71 1.74 -8.83
C ALA A 25 5.91 2.77 -8.03
N ARG A 26 5.15 3.65 -8.69
CA ARG A 26 4.29 4.63 -8.00
C ARG A 26 3.21 3.96 -7.14
N VAL A 27 2.53 2.95 -7.68
CA VAL A 27 1.47 2.23 -6.95
C VAL A 27 2.07 1.48 -5.75
N VAL A 28 3.21 0.82 -5.93
CA VAL A 28 3.90 0.11 -4.83
C VAL A 28 4.32 1.08 -3.73
N VAL A 29 4.95 2.20 -4.07
CA VAL A 29 5.35 3.22 -3.09
C VAL A 29 4.13 3.78 -2.36
N ALA A 30 3.06 4.10 -3.07
CA ALA A 30 1.83 4.58 -2.44
C ALA A 30 1.21 3.55 -1.50
N ALA A 31 1.16 2.28 -1.91
CA ALA A 31 0.66 1.19 -1.06
C ALA A 31 1.49 1.05 0.22
N VAL A 32 2.82 1.05 0.12
CA VAL A 32 3.71 0.97 1.29
C VAL A 32 3.47 2.14 2.24
N LEU A 33 3.38 3.37 1.72
CA LEU A 33 3.13 4.56 2.55
C LEU A 33 1.76 4.49 3.26
N ILE A 34 0.72 4.03 2.57
CA ILE A 34 -0.62 3.89 3.16
C ILE A 34 -0.62 2.82 4.27
N LEU A 35 -0.04 1.64 4.00
CA LEU A 35 0.03 0.55 4.99
C LEU A 35 0.85 0.97 6.21
N LEU A 36 2.01 1.60 5.99
CA LEU A 36 2.90 2.05 7.05
C LEU A 36 2.28 3.17 7.87
N GLY A 37 1.63 4.15 7.21
CA GLY A 37 0.90 5.22 7.89
C GLY A 37 -0.28 4.70 8.71
N ALA A 38 -1.05 3.74 8.18
CA ALA A 38 -2.12 3.08 8.92
C ALA A 38 -1.57 2.34 10.14
N LEU A 39 -0.49 1.57 9.98
CA LEU A 39 0.16 0.84 11.07
C LEU A 39 0.64 1.77 12.18
N TRP A 40 1.35 2.85 11.83
CA TRP A 40 1.79 3.85 12.81
C TRP A 40 0.63 4.56 13.51
N THR A 41 -0.47 4.81 12.81
CA THR A 41 -1.68 5.39 13.42
C THR A 41 -2.31 4.41 14.42
N LEU A 42 -2.38 3.12 14.07
CA LEU A 42 -2.88 2.07 14.97
C LEU A 42 -1.98 1.85 16.19
N GLN A 43 -0.65 1.94 16.02
CA GLN A 43 0.33 1.87 17.10
C GLN A 43 0.27 3.10 18.00
N GLY A 44 0.14 4.30 17.42
CA GLY A 44 0.08 5.57 18.14
C GLY A 44 -1.22 5.78 18.91
N THR A 45 -2.35 5.24 18.45
CA THR A 45 -3.63 5.23 19.19
C THR A 45 -3.66 4.19 20.31
N GLY A 46 -2.59 3.40 20.43
CA GLY A 46 -2.47 2.32 21.40
C GLY A 46 -3.36 1.12 21.09
N ILE A 47 -4.13 1.09 19.97
CA ILE A 47 -5.04 -0.03 19.59
C ILE A 47 -4.33 -1.38 19.55
N LEU A 48 -3.07 -1.39 19.14
CA LEU A 48 -2.17 -2.51 19.35
C LEU A 48 -1.65 -2.53 20.79
N ARG A 49 -2.46 -3.08 21.71
CA ARG A 49 -2.01 -3.43 23.05
C ARG A 49 -1.11 -4.67 22.95
N ILE A 50 0.19 -4.45 22.82
CA ILE A 50 1.18 -5.48 23.14
C ILE A 50 1.26 -5.48 24.66
N GLU A 51 0.61 -6.45 25.31
CA GLU A 51 0.74 -6.65 26.75
C GLU A 51 2.23 -6.88 27.07
N PRO A 52 2.87 -6.05 27.91
CA PRO A 52 4.26 -6.27 28.29
C PRO A 52 4.34 -7.55 29.11
N ILE A 53 4.96 -8.58 28.55
CA ILE A 53 5.26 -9.85 29.23
C ILE A 53 6.32 -9.68 30.36
N MET A 54 6.81 -8.47 30.60
CA MET A 54 7.80 -8.15 31.63
C MET A 54 7.33 -7.00 32.54
N CYS A 55 6.52 -7.33 33.54
CA CYS A 55 6.40 -6.55 34.77
C CYS A 55 7.66 -6.76 35.63
N VAL A 56 8.74 -6.01 35.39
CA VAL A 56 9.95 -6.07 36.24
C VAL A 56 10.36 -4.70 36.81
N ALA A 57 9.90 -3.58 36.25
CA ALA A 57 10.08 -2.28 36.88
C ALA A 57 9.03 -1.31 36.35
N ASP A 58 8.33 -0.63 37.26
CA ASP A 58 7.30 0.37 36.99
C ASP A 58 6.05 -0.13 36.25
N CYS A 59 5.04 -0.52 37.02
CA CYS A 59 3.64 -0.62 36.58
C CYS A 59 3.03 0.77 36.27
N ARG A 60 3.78 1.67 35.64
CA ARG A 60 3.18 2.70 34.81
C ARG A 60 3.06 2.09 33.43
N PRO A 61 1.84 1.95 32.92
CA PRO A 61 1.73 1.42 31.58
C PRO A 61 2.51 2.39 30.69
N VAL A 62 3.42 1.87 29.86
CA VAL A 62 4.05 2.62 28.77
C VAL A 62 2.97 2.87 27.72
N THR A 63 1.91 3.54 28.15
CA THR A 63 0.64 3.78 27.48
C THR A 63 0.27 5.24 27.73
N GLY A 64 1.09 6.13 27.20
CA GLY A 64 0.48 7.20 26.42
C GLY A 64 0.72 6.76 25.00
N GLY A 65 -0.32 6.36 24.26
CA GLY A 65 -0.18 6.19 22.81
C GLY A 65 0.58 7.40 22.28
N SER A 66 1.77 7.17 21.69
CA SER A 66 2.66 8.29 21.41
C SER A 66 2.00 9.15 20.34
N ALA A 67 1.56 10.34 20.75
CA ALA A 67 0.94 11.29 19.84
C ALA A 67 1.84 11.58 18.63
N GLY A 68 3.17 11.51 18.82
CA GLY A 68 4.15 11.61 17.73
C GLY A 68 4.00 10.53 16.67
N TRP A 69 3.85 9.26 17.07
CA TRP A 69 3.63 8.15 16.12
C TRP A 69 2.28 8.24 15.41
N THR A 70 1.23 8.70 16.11
CA THR A 70 -0.09 8.93 15.48
C THR A 70 -0.04 10.02 14.42
N VAL A 71 0.60 11.16 14.74
CA VAL A 71 0.75 12.28 13.80
C VAL A 71 1.62 11.87 12.61
N ALA A 72 2.74 11.18 12.85
CA ALA A 72 3.58 10.64 11.79
C ALA A 72 2.83 9.66 10.89
N GLY A 73 2.00 8.79 11.48
CA GLY A 73 1.14 7.85 10.76
C GLY A 73 0.12 8.56 9.86
N LEU A 74 -0.60 9.55 10.40
CA LEU A 74 -1.56 10.38 9.66
C LEU A 74 -0.90 11.13 8.50
N VAL A 75 0.25 11.76 8.73
CA VAL A 75 1.00 12.48 7.69
C VAL A 75 1.46 11.52 6.59
N THR A 76 2.01 10.36 6.97
CA THR A 76 2.48 9.35 6.01
C THR A 76 1.33 8.80 5.17
N LEU A 77 0.18 8.54 5.80
CA LEU A 77 -1.04 8.08 5.11
C LEU A 77 -1.57 9.13 4.14
N ALA A 78 -1.61 10.40 4.54
CA ALA A 78 -2.02 11.51 3.68
C ALA A 78 -1.11 11.65 2.45
N ILE A 79 0.22 11.54 2.62
CA ILE A 79 1.19 11.58 1.53
C ILE A 79 0.97 10.40 0.57
N GLY A 80 0.81 9.18 1.11
CA GLY A 80 0.53 7.99 0.30
C GLY A 80 -0.73 8.16 -0.55
N LEU A 81 -1.79 8.72 0.03
CA LEU A 81 -3.05 9.00 -0.66
C LEU A 81 -2.90 10.09 -1.73
N LEU A 82 -2.17 11.16 -1.44
CA LEU A 82 -1.82 12.22 -2.40
C LEU A 82 -1.03 11.68 -3.59
N VAL A 83 -0.07 10.79 -3.35
CA VAL A 83 0.73 10.15 -4.41
C VAL A 83 -0.14 9.23 -5.28
N LEU A 84 -1.07 8.50 -4.67
CA LEU A 84 -1.98 7.60 -5.37
C LEU A 84 -3.03 8.36 -6.20
N LEU A 85 -3.69 9.33 -5.59
CA LEU A 85 -4.79 10.10 -6.16
C LEU A 85 -4.32 11.22 -7.07
N ARG A 86 -3.02 11.54 -7.09
CA ARG A 86 -2.48 12.68 -7.85
C ARG A 86 -3.01 12.60 -9.28
N PRO A 87 -3.90 13.54 -9.68
CA PRO A 87 -4.52 13.46 -10.98
C PRO A 87 -3.40 13.48 -12.00
N ARG A 88 -3.38 12.44 -12.82
CA ARG A 88 -2.53 12.39 -13.99
C ARG A 88 -3.06 13.50 -14.89
N ARG A 89 -2.55 14.73 -14.74
CA ARG A 89 -2.78 15.81 -15.71
C ARG A 89 -2.40 15.21 -17.05
N ARG A 90 -3.43 14.80 -17.81
CA ARG A 90 -3.33 14.24 -19.15
C ARG A 90 -2.98 15.36 -20.08
#